data_AF-A0A109IPZ2-F1
#
_entry.id   AF-A0A109IPZ2-F1
#
_cell.length_a   1.000
_cell.length_b   1.000
_cell.length_c   1.000
_cell.angle_alpha   90.00
_cell.angle_beta   90.00
_cell.angle_gamma   90.00
#
_symmetry.space_group_name_H-M   'P 1'
#
loop_
_entity.id
_entity.type
_entity.pdbx_description
1 polymer ?
#
loop_
_entity_poly.entity_id
_entity_poly.type
_entity_poly.pdbx_seq_one_letter_code
_entity_poly.pdbx_strand_id
1 'polypeptide(L)'
;MLPRSGDVLYVTRAASVQFLKPITFRVIRVLDWPTYDGWLWLDGYQMNASGDAVSRRSIFVQQTGLTQLRAAPVPRQHTARSRRPVNRAPIAVG
;
A
#
# COMPACT_ATOMS: atom_id res chain seq x y z
N MET A 1 -4.84 -9.35 9.84
CA MET A 1 -4.41 -9.30 8.42
C MET A 1 -3.52 -8.08 8.27
N LEU A 2 -2.35 -8.21 7.64
CA LEU A 2 -1.44 -7.08 7.43
C LEU A 2 -1.78 -6.41 6.09
N PRO A 3 -2.11 -5.10 6.06
CA PRO A 3 -2.41 -4.38 4.84
C PRO A 3 -1.23 -4.41 3.86
N ARG A 4 -1.54 -4.53 2.56
CA ARG A 4 -0.54 -4.51 1.47
C ARG A 4 -0.86 -3.37 0.51
N SER A 5 0.16 -2.96 -0.24
CA SER A 5 -0.01 -2.00 -1.33
C SER A 5 -1.08 -2.48 -2.31
N GLY A 6 -2.05 -1.60 -2.59
CA GLY A 6 -3.19 -1.86 -3.46
C GLY A 6 -4.46 -2.31 -2.75
N ASP A 7 -4.40 -2.70 -1.47
CA ASP A 7 -5.59 -3.10 -0.72
C ASP A 7 -6.53 -1.92 -0.53
N VAL A 8 -7.84 -2.19 -0.60
CA VAL A 8 -8.89 -1.23 -0.27
C VAL A 8 -9.50 -1.61 1.07
N LEU A 9 -9.40 -0.70 2.02
CA LEU A 9 -9.82 -0.87 3.41
C LEU A 9 -11.01 0.03 3.72
N TYR A 10 -11.93 -0.48 4.52
CA TYR A 10 -12.93 0.31 5.23
C TYR A 10 -12.38 0.67 6.59
N VAL A 11 -12.03 1.94 6.76
CA VAL A 11 -11.43 2.47 7.99
C VAL A 11 -12.55 3.10 8.81
N THR A 12 -12.79 2.53 9.99
CA THR A 12 -13.83 2.97 10.92
C THR A 12 -13.19 3.39 12.24
N ARG A 13 -14.02 3.84 13.19
CA ARG A 13 -13.61 4.13 14.56
C ARG A 13 -12.90 2.96 15.25
N ALA A 14 -13.19 1.71 14.87
CA ALA A 14 -12.51 0.54 15.42
C ALA A 14 -11.02 0.50 15.06
N ALA A 15 -10.64 1.07 13.91
CA ALA A 15 -9.25 1.16 13.48
C ALA A 15 -8.54 2.38 14.08
N SER A 16 -9.22 3.51 14.26
CA SER A 16 -8.68 4.66 14.99
C SER A 16 -9.80 5.64 15.35
N VAL A 17 -9.71 6.23 16.54
CA VAL A 17 -10.73 7.13 17.10
C VAL A 17 -10.99 8.37 16.26
N GLN A 18 -10.05 8.75 15.38
CA GLN A 18 -10.17 9.89 14.48
C GLN A 18 -11.22 9.68 13.37
N PHE A 19 -11.63 8.43 13.12
CA PHE A 19 -12.56 8.07 12.04
C PHE A 19 -13.98 7.87 12.55
N LEU A 20 -14.58 8.92 13.11
CA LEU A 20 -16.00 8.94 13.51
C LEU A 20 -16.92 8.71 12.31
N LYS A 21 -16.55 9.27 11.15
CA LYS A 21 -17.15 8.95 9.85
C LYS A 21 -16.23 7.95 9.14
N PRO A 22 -16.71 6.74 8.82
CA PRO A 22 -15.91 5.78 8.09
C PRO A 22 -15.47 6.29 6.73
N ILE A 23 -14.30 5.84 6.29
CA ILE A 23 -13.77 6.15 4.96
C ILE A 23 -13.33 4.89 4.23
N THR A 24 -13.41 4.92 2.91
CA THR A 24 -12.77 3.93 2.05
C THR A 24 -11.36 4.41 1.72
N PHE A 25 -10.36 3.56 1.93
CA PHE A 25 -8.96 3.93 1.82
C PHE A 25 -8.18 2.88 1.02
N ARG A 26 -7.53 3.30 -0.06
CA ARG A 26 -6.64 2.47 -0.86
C ARG A 26 -5.19 2.65 -0.40
N VAL A 27 -4.58 1.58 0.08
CA VAL A 27 -3.19 1.56 0.55
C VAL A 27 -2.24 1.70 -0.63
N ILE A 28 -1.28 2.62 -0.53
CA ILE A 28 -0.12 2.71 -1.45
C ILE A 28 1.07 2.02 -0.80
N ARG A 29 1.30 2.26 0.48
CA ARG A 29 2.37 1.65 1.25
C ARG A 29 2.05 1.64 2.75
N VAL A 30 2.60 0.67 3.45
CA VAL A 30 2.75 0.68 4.91
C VAL A 30 4.07 1.39 5.21
N LEU A 31 4.08 2.31 6.19
CA LEU A 31 5.29 3.02 6.57
C LEU A 31 6.01 2.23 7.68
N ASP A 32 7.31 2.03 7.51
CA ASP A 32 8.17 1.34 8.49
C ASP A 32 8.57 2.28 9.66
N TRP A 33 7.67 3.19 10.04
CA TRP A 33 7.91 4.12 11.13
C TRP A 33 7.74 3.42 12.49
N PRO A 34 8.60 3.71 13.49
CA PRO A 34 8.44 3.16 14.83
C PRO A 34 7.05 3.42 15.39
N THR A 35 6.40 2.37 15.91
CA THR A 35 5.07 2.47 16.48
C THR A 35 4.81 1.38 17.53
N TYR A 36 3.64 1.44 18.16
CA TYR A 36 3.20 0.49 19.19
C TYR A 36 2.73 -0.83 18.56
N ASP A 37 2.73 -1.89 19.37
CA ASP A 37 2.26 -3.21 18.91
C ASP A 37 0.81 -3.14 18.40
N GLY A 38 0.58 -3.74 17.22
CA GLY A 38 -0.71 -3.73 16.53
C GLY A 38 -1.10 -2.39 15.89
N TRP A 39 -0.28 -1.34 15.99
CA TRP A 39 -0.48 -0.06 15.30
C TRP A 39 0.37 0.02 14.04
N LEU A 40 -0.10 0.79 13.07
CA LEU A 40 0.55 0.94 11.79
C LEU A 40 0.22 2.29 11.14
N TRP A 41 1.21 2.79 10.39
CA TRP A 41 1.08 3.96 9.55
C TRP A 41 0.80 3.51 8.11
N LEU A 42 -0.29 3.98 7.52
CA LEU A 42 -0.63 3.74 6.12
C LEU A 42 -0.56 5.05 5.34
N ASP A 43 0.07 5.02 4.17
CA ASP A 43 0.00 6.08 3.17
C ASP A 43 -0.81 5.58 1.98
N GLY A 44 -1.75 6.38 1.52
CA GLY A 44 -2.76 5.92 0.58
C GLY A 44 -3.75 7.00 0.17
N TYR A 45 -4.75 6.59 -0.61
CA TYR A 45 -5.80 7.47 -1.11
C TYR A 45 -7.12 7.21 -0.38
N GLN A 46 -7.75 8.26 0.11
CA GLN A 46 -9.17 8.24 0.41
C GLN A 46 -9.95 8.14 -0.90
N MET A 47 -10.97 7.28 -0.91
CA MET A 47 -11.84 7.05 -2.06
C MET A 47 -13.22 7.64 -1.81
N ASN A 48 -13.87 8.11 -2.88
CA ASN A 48 -15.30 8.49 -2.85
C ASN A 48 -16.21 7.25 -3.03
N ALA A 49 -17.52 7.47 -3.05
CA ALA A 49 -18.51 6.42 -3.27
C ALA A 49 -18.43 5.80 -4.69
N SER A 50 -17.96 6.56 -5.68
CA SER A 50 -17.74 6.10 -7.06
C SER A 50 -16.48 5.23 -7.21
N GLY A 51 -15.60 5.20 -6.21
CA GLY A 51 -14.34 4.49 -6.23
C GLY A 51 -13.15 5.31 -6.74
N ASP A 52 -13.29 6.61 -6.92
CA ASP A 52 -12.19 7.49 -7.33
C ASP A 52 -11.35 7.93 -6.13
N ALA A 53 -10.04 8.05 -6.33
CA ALA A 53 -9.13 8.63 -5.36
C ALA A 53 -9.36 10.15 -5.27
N VAL A 54 -9.81 10.63 -4.12
CA VAL A 54 -10.11 12.05 -3.90
C VAL A 54 -9.02 12.80 -3.13
N SER A 55 -8.26 12.10 -2.29
CA SER A 55 -7.23 12.74 -1.47
C SER A 55 -6.18 11.73 -1.05
N ARG A 56 -4.90 12.13 -1.05
CA ARG A 56 -3.80 11.32 -0.48
C ARG A 56 -3.60 11.67 0.99
N ARG A 57 -3.51 10.66 1.85
CA ARG A 57 -3.41 10.82 3.31
C ARG A 57 -2.50 9.77 3.92
N SER A 58 -1.75 10.17 4.93
CA SER A 58 -1.09 9.26 5.87
C SER A 58 -1.96 9.13 7.11
N ILE A 59 -2.31 7.91 7.48
CA ILE A 59 -3.20 7.61 8.60
C ILE A 59 -2.55 6.67 9.60
N PHE A 60 -2.84 6.87 10.88
CA PHE A 60 -2.37 6.04 11.98
C PHE A 60 -3.53 5.20 12.53
N VAL A 61 -3.42 3.88 12.40
CA VAL A 61 -4.52 2.94 12.63
C VAL A 61 -4.05 1.68 13.35
N GLN A 62 -4.97 1.02 14.03
CA GLN A 62 -4.79 -0.28 14.66
C GLN A 62 -5.22 -1.39 13.71
N GLN A 63 -4.36 -2.39 13.53
CA GLN A 63 -4.53 -3.49 12.58
C GLN A 63 -5.83 -4.28 12.82
N THR A 64 -6.18 -4.51 14.08
CA THR A 64 -7.33 -5.33 14.48
C THR A 64 -8.67 -4.70 14.12
N GLY A 65 -8.72 -3.36 13.99
CA GLY A 65 -9.93 -2.64 13.63
C GLY A 65 -10.13 -2.42 12.13
N LEU A 66 -9.17 -2.83 11.29
CA LEU A 66 -9.25 -2.67 9.84
C LEU A 66 -10.15 -3.74 9.21
N THR A 67 -11.06 -3.31 8.35
CA THR A 67 -11.88 -4.21 7.53
C THR A 67 -11.43 -4.11 6.08
N GLN A 68 -11.04 -5.23 5.47
CA GLN A 68 -10.63 -5.26 4.07
C GLN A 68 -11.86 -5.40 3.16
N LEU A 69 -12.06 -4.46 2.24
CA LEU A 69 -13.15 -4.50 1.26
C LEU A 69 -12.73 -5.21 -0.03
N ARG A 70 -11.52 -4.91 -0.51
CA ARG A 70 -10.93 -5.55 -1.70
C ARG A 70 -9.46 -5.79 -1.48
N ALA A 71 -9.02 -7.00 -1.81
CA ALA A 71 -7.61 -7.31 -1.91
C ALA A 71 -7.00 -6.63 -3.13
N ALA A 72 -5.77 -6.15 -2.97
CA ALA A 72 -4.91 -5.86 -4.09
C ALA A 72 -4.91 -7.08 -5.03
N PRO A 73 -5.05 -6.89 -6.35
CA PRO A 73 -4.78 -7.97 -7.29
C PRO A 73 -3.39 -8.52 -6.96
N VAL A 74 -3.28 -9.83 -6.79
CA VAL A 74 -1.98 -10.48 -6.59
C VAL A 74 -1.07 -9.99 -7.70
N PRO A 75 0.10 -9.38 -7.41
CA PRO A 75 1.00 -8.98 -8.45
C PRO A 75 1.31 -10.23 -9.25
N ARG A 76 0.85 -10.30 -10.51
CA ARG A 76 1.38 -11.28 -11.45
C ARG A 76 2.87 -11.01 -11.41
N GLN A 77 3.65 -12.01 -11.00
CA GLN A 77 5.08 -11.96 -11.16
C GLN A 77 5.31 -11.75 -12.65
N HIS A 78 5.44 -10.50 -13.08
CA HIS A 78 6.09 -10.20 -14.34
C HIS A 78 7.47 -10.77 -14.12
N THR A 79 7.69 -11.99 -14.63
CA THR A 79 9.01 -12.55 -14.82
C THR A 79 9.79 -11.43 -15.48
N ALA A 80 10.58 -10.70 -14.70
CA ALA A 80 11.46 -9.68 -15.20
C ALA A 80 12.29 -10.45 -16.22
N ARG A 81 12.03 -10.24 -17.51
CA ARG A 81 12.81 -10.85 -18.57
C ARG A 81 14.21 -10.38 -18.28
N SER A 82 15.03 -11.28 -17.72
CA SER A 82 16.37 -10.98 -17.26
C SER A 82 17.04 -10.19 -18.37
N ARG A 83 17.29 -8.90 -18.13
CA ARG A 83 17.93 -8.04 -19.12
C ARG A 83 19.31 -8.65 -19.28
N ARG A 84 19.50 -9.42 -20.36
CA ARG A 84 20.76 -10.05 -20.71
C ARG A 84 21.84 -8.97 -20.58
N PRO A 85 22.86 -9.14 -19.71
CA PRO A 85 23.94 -8.18 -19.64
C PRO A 85 24.59 -8.13 -21.03
N VAL A 86 24.63 -6.95 -21.62
CA VAL A 86 25.39 -6.71 -22.85
C VAL A 86 26.86 -6.74 -22.43
N ASN A 87 27.52 -7.87 -22.64
CA ASN A 87 28.97 -7.96 -22.52
C ASN A 87 29.59 -7.01 -23.56
N ARG A 88 30.07 -5.85 -23.09
CA ARG A 88 30.93 -4.97 -23.88
C ARG A 88 32.35 -5.54 -23.79
N ALA A 89 32.80 -6.21 -24.83
CA ALA A 89 34.20 -6.64 -24.93
C ALA A 89 35.09 -5.38 -25.12
N PRO A 90 36.26 -5.31 -24.47
CA PRO A 90 37.22 -4.23 -24.71
C PRO A 90 37.86 -4.40 -26.09
N ILE A 91 37.92 -3.32 -26.86
CA ILE A 91 38.60 -3.26 -28.15
C ILE A 91 40.09 -3.06 -27.87
N ALA A 92 40.93 -4.01 -28.29
CA ALA A 92 42.39 -3.85 -28.23
C ALA A 92 42.85 -2.99 -29.41
N VAL A 93 43.54 -1.88 -29.13
CA VAL A 93 44.23 -1.07 -30.12
C VAL A 93 45.71 -1.44 -30.03
N GLY A 94 46.24 -1.98 -31.13
CA GLY A 94 47.67 -2.20 -31.35
C GLY A 94 48.33 -1.00 -32.02
#